data_AF-A0A7S0XH82-F1
#
_entry.id   AF-A0A7S0XH82-F1
#
_cell.length_a   1.000
_cell.length_b   1.000
_cell.length_c   1.000
_cell.angle_alpha   90.00
_cell.angle_beta   90.00
_cell.angle_gamma   90.00
#
_symmetry.space_group_name_H-M   'P 1'
#
loop_
_entity.id
_entity.type
_entity.pdbx_description
1 polymer ?
#
loop_
_entity_poly.entity_id
_entity_poly.type
_entity_poly.pdbx_seq_one_letter_code
_entity_poly.pdbx_strand_id
1 'polypeptide(L)'
;CNIPARLAAAEVAAVECARAAGVCTLNEFRMQMGLGAWSTFDDMAKEPELAAVLQELYGDVDNCELYTGLLCEYNVGNGGAMLPHTAHMCSLPLNIIAADRWFSDDALADPELYTNWGTQYAAGASLAGLLATHTRVRVGGATVDLMAGGAGGDVQVNIGYGARSVFNVGAL
;
A
#
# COMPACT_ATOMS: atom_id res chain seq x y z
N CYS A 1 6.10 4.05 -11.92
CA CYS A 1 5.62 2.69 -11.55
C CYS A 1 6.52 1.64 -12.20
N ASN A 2 7.02 0.63 -11.45
CA ASN A 2 7.94 -0.40 -11.97
C ASN A 2 7.20 -1.72 -12.26
N ILE A 3 6.28 -1.70 -13.23
CA ILE A 3 5.57 -2.92 -13.65
C ILE A 3 6.43 -3.65 -14.67
N PRO A 4 6.75 -4.94 -14.46
CA PRO A 4 7.57 -5.69 -15.41
C PRO A 4 6.82 -5.86 -16.74
N ALA A 5 7.53 -5.69 -17.87
CA ALA A 5 6.94 -5.70 -19.22
C ALA A 5 6.04 -6.91 -19.52
N ARG A 6 6.30 -8.08 -18.91
CA ARG A 6 5.47 -9.28 -19.05
C ARG A 6 4.01 -9.10 -18.59
N LEU A 7 3.74 -8.13 -17.72
CA LEU A 7 2.39 -7.85 -17.21
C LEU A 7 1.63 -6.83 -18.07
N ALA A 8 2.26 -6.21 -19.07
CA ALA A 8 1.61 -5.16 -19.86
C ALA A 8 0.26 -5.59 -20.46
N ALA A 9 0.15 -6.83 -20.96
CA ALA A 9 -1.11 -7.34 -21.48
C ALA A 9 -2.21 -7.45 -20.40
N ALA A 10 -1.83 -7.79 -19.16
CA ALA A 10 -2.76 -7.86 -18.04
C ALA A 10 -3.22 -6.46 -17.60
N GLU A 11 -2.30 -5.48 -17.61
CA GLU A 11 -2.63 -4.07 -17.30
C GLU A 11 -3.62 -3.48 -18.30
N VAL A 12 -3.41 -3.73 -19.60
CA VAL A 12 -4.35 -3.29 -20.65
C VAL A 12 -5.72 -3.95 -20.46
N ALA A 13 -5.75 -5.25 -20.20
CA ALA A 13 -7.00 -5.96 -19.93
C ALA A 13 -7.72 -5.42 -18.68
N ALA A 14 -6.99 -5.00 -17.64
CA ALA A 14 -7.58 -4.40 -16.45
C ALA A 14 -8.26 -3.06 -16.76
N VAL A 15 -7.62 -2.20 -17.57
CA VAL A 15 -8.22 -0.94 -18.05
C VAL A 15 -9.48 -1.21 -18.89
N GLU A 16 -9.42 -2.14 -19.84
CA GLU A 16 -10.58 -2.51 -20.67
C GLU A 16 -11.75 -3.05 -19.83
N CYS A 17 -11.46 -3.89 -18.83
CA CYS A 17 -12.47 -4.40 -17.91
C CYS A 17 -13.09 -3.28 -17.06
N ALA A 18 -12.29 -2.33 -16.57
CA ALA A 18 -12.78 -1.18 -15.82
C ALA A 18 -13.72 -0.31 -16.67
N ARG A 19 -13.37 -0.05 -17.94
CA ARG A 19 -14.22 0.65 -18.90
C ARG A 19 -15.53 -0.09 -19.15
N ALA A 20 -15.46 -1.40 -19.40
CA ALA A 20 -16.64 -2.24 -19.65
C ALA A 20 -17.58 -2.32 -18.43
N ALA A 21 -17.02 -2.27 -17.22
CA ALA A 21 -17.78 -2.24 -15.97
C ALA A 21 -18.34 -0.84 -15.64
N GLY A 22 -18.00 0.20 -16.40
CA GLY A 22 -18.44 1.58 -16.14
C GLY A 22 -17.88 2.15 -14.84
N VAL A 23 -16.64 1.82 -14.50
CA VAL A 23 -15.96 2.36 -13.32
C VAL A 23 -15.82 3.87 -13.45
N CYS A 24 -15.99 4.59 -12.33
CA CYS A 24 -15.86 6.04 -12.25
C CYS A 24 -14.44 6.53 -12.58
N THR A 25 -14.32 7.85 -12.79
CA THR A 25 -13.02 8.51 -12.94
C THR A 25 -12.34 8.70 -11.58
N LEU A 26 -11.04 8.98 -11.59
CA LEU A 26 -10.28 9.22 -10.34
C LEU A 26 -10.88 10.38 -9.54
N ASN A 27 -11.24 11.49 -10.20
CA ASN A 27 -11.77 12.67 -9.53
C ASN A 27 -13.18 12.41 -8.95
N GLU A 28 -14.05 11.71 -9.69
CA GLU A 28 -15.35 11.28 -9.17
C GLU A 28 -15.19 10.43 -7.90
N PHE A 29 -14.26 9.47 -7.94
CA PHE A 29 -13.97 8.60 -6.81
C PHE A 29 -13.43 9.36 -5.59
N ARG A 30 -12.51 10.30 -5.81
CA ARG A 30 -11.97 11.17 -4.75
C ARG A 30 -13.07 11.97 -4.07
N MET A 31 -13.96 12.58 -4.85
CA MET A 31 -15.10 13.32 -4.33
C MET A 31 -16.05 12.43 -3.51
N GLN A 32 -16.30 11.19 -3.96
CA GLN A 32 -17.09 10.21 -3.19
C GLN A 32 -16.46 9.84 -1.85
N MET A 33 -15.13 9.82 -1.77
CA MET A 33 -14.37 9.57 -0.54
C MET A 33 -14.12 10.83 0.30
N GLY A 34 -14.71 11.97 -0.06
CA GLY A 34 -14.53 13.24 0.65
C GLY A 34 -13.14 13.89 0.46
N LEU A 35 -12.38 13.44 -0.55
CA LEU A 35 -11.11 14.04 -0.96
C LEU A 35 -11.36 15.15 -2.00
N GLY A 36 -10.46 16.13 -2.05
CA GLY A 36 -10.48 17.16 -3.10
C GLY A 36 -10.08 16.58 -4.46
N ALA A 37 -10.83 16.91 -5.50
CA ALA A 37 -10.47 16.60 -6.89
C ALA A 37 -9.10 17.23 -7.25
N TRP A 38 -8.36 16.55 -8.13
CA TRP A 38 -7.14 17.09 -8.70
C TRP A 38 -7.47 18.11 -9.77
N SER A 39 -6.76 19.25 -9.78
CA SER A 39 -6.96 20.32 -10.75
C SER A 39 -6.09 20.16 -12.00
N THR A 40 -4.91 19.53 -11.87
CA THR A 40 -3.94 19.33 -12.95
C THR A 40 -3.23 17.99 -12.82
N PHE A 41 -2.69 17.47 -13.93
CA PHE A 41 -1.85 16.27 -13.89
C PHE A 41 -0.51 16.50 -13.19
N ASP A 42 0.03 17.72 -13.20
CA ASP A 42 1.24 18.08 -12.46
C ASP A 42 1.04 17.92 -10.95
N ASP A 43 -0.10 18.37 -10.42
CA ASP A 43 -0.45 18.22 -9.00
C ASP A 43 -0.63 16.75 -8.61
N MET A 44 -1.25 15.96 -9.51
CA MET A 44 -1.55 14.55 -9.29
C MET A 44 -0.30 13.67 -9.30
N ALA A 45 0.56 13.80 -10.32
CA ALA A 45 1.70 12.92 -10.54
C ALA A 45 2.98 13.40 -9.84
N LYS A 46 3.16 14.73 -9.69
CA LYS A 46 4.41 15.37 -9.24
C LYS A 46 5.66 14.96 -10.02
N GLU A 47 5.48 14.48 -11.24
CA GLU A 47 6.52 14.08 -12.18
C GLU A 47 6.18 14.69 -13.55
N PRO A 48 6.91 15.71 -14.03
CA PRO A 48 6.53 16.46 -15.23
C PRO A 48 6.43 15.60 -16.49
N GLU A 49 7.30 14.60 -16.64
CA GLU A 49 7.28 13.68 -17.79
C GLU A 49 6.00 12.83 -17.79
N LEU A 50 5.61 12.31 -16.62
CA LEU A 50 4.38 11.53 -16.46
C LEU A 50 3.13 12.40 -16.66
N ALA A 51 3.15 13.63 -16.11
CA ALA A 51 2.05 14.58 -16.27
C ALA A 51 1.82 14.93 -17.75
N ALA A 52 2.90 15.15 -18.53
CA ALA A 52 2.81 15.41 -19.96
C ALA A 52 2.19 14.24 -20.75
N VAL A 53 2.59 13.00 -20.44
CA VAL A 53 2.03 11.80 -21.08
C VAL A 53 0.55 11.64 -20.74
N LEU A 54 0.16 11.86 -19.49
CA LEU A 54 -1.25 11.79 -19.08
C LEU A 54 -2.10 12.88 -19.75
N GLN A 55 -1.54 14.09 -19.87
CA GLN A 55 -2.16 15.21 -20.57
C GLN A 55 -2.38 14.90 -22.06
N GLU A 56 -1.44 14.22 -22.72
CA GLU A 56 -1.58 13.77 -24.11
C GLU A 56 -2.66 12.68 -24.25
N LEU A 57 -2.71 11.73 -23.30
CA LEU A 57 -3.63 10.58 -23.34
C LEU A 57 -5.08 10.95 -23.03
N TYR A 58 -5.31 11.78 -22.01
CA TYR A 58 -6.65 12.04 -21.45
C TYR A 58 -7.17 13.45 -21.76
N GLY A 59 -6.29 14.40 -22.07
CA GLY A 59 -6.64 15.80 -22.35
C GLY A 59 -7.11 16.60 -21.13
N ASP A 60 -7.91 16.02 -20.25
CA ASP A 60 -8.39 16.64 -19.00
C ASP A 60 -8.19 15.67 -17.84
N VAL A 61 -7.84 16.21 -16.66
CA VAL A 61 -7.66 15.44 -15.43
C VAL A 61 -8.95 14.78 -14.97
N ASP A 62 -10.11 15.38 -15.27
CA ASP A 62 -11.42 14.79 -14.94
C ASP A 62 -11.73 13.53 -15.75
N ASN A 63 -11.09 13.35 -16.92
CA ASN A 63 -11.21 12.15 -17.75
C ASN A 63 -10.29 11.01 -17.30
N CYS A 64 -9.44 11.23 -16.29
CA CYS A 64 -8.48 10.24 -15.84
C CYS A 64 -9.20 9.04 -15.19
N GLU A 65 -9.01 7.86 -15.76
CA GLU A 65 -9.61 6.62 -15.26
C GLU A 65 -9.11 6.27 -13.86
N LEU A 66 -9.97 5.66 -13.04
CA LEU A 66 -9.60 5.27 -11.69
C LEU A 66 -8.35 4.36 -11.64
N TYR A 67 -8.27 3.34 -12.49
CA TYR A 67 -7.14 2.39 -12.47
C TYR A 67 -5.80 3.06 -12.77
N THR A 68 -5.72 3.78 -13.90
CA THR A 68 -4.52 4.51 -14.30
C THR A 68 -4.17 5.61 -13.30
N GLY A 69 -5.19 6.35 -12.85
CA GLY A 69 -5.06 7.42 -11.87
C GLY A 69 -4.46 6.94 -10.55
N LEU A 70 -4.89 5.78 -10.04
CA LEU A 70 -4.29 5.19 -8.83
C LEU A 70 -2.82 4.83 -9.04
N LEU A 71 -2.43 4.26 -10.18
CA LEU A 71 -1.02 3.91 -10.43
C LEU A 71 -0.09 5.11 -10.60
N CYS A 72 -0.64 6.23 -11.07
CA CYS A 72 0.10 7.46 -11.38
C CYS A 72 0.04 8.52 -10.27
N GLU A 73 -0.88 8.40 -9.33
CA GLU A 73 -1.03 9.36 -8.24
C GLU A 73 0.19 9.32 -7.31
N TYR A 74 0.73 10.50 -7.01
CA TYR A 74 1.85 10.66 -6.10
C TYR A 74 1.49 10.16 -4.69
N ASN A 75 2.40 9.36 -4.11
CA ASN A 75 2.24 8.89 -2.75
C ASN A 75 2.56 10.02 -1.75
N VAL A 76 1.52 10.60 -1.15
CA VAL A 76 1.67 11.53 -0.03
C VAL A 76 2.07 10.77 1.23
N GLY A 77 3.37 10.59 1.40
CA GLY A 77 4.02 10.67 2.71
C GLY A 77 3.64 9.60 3.75
N ASN A 78 3.21 8.41 3.34
CA ASN A 78 3.06 7.30 4.29
C ASN A 78 3.95 6.12 3.90
N GLY A 79 5.18 6.11 4.43
CA GLY A 79 6.23 5.15 4.08
C GLY A 79 5.93 3.69 4.40
N GLY A 80 4.82 3.38 5.09
CA GLY A 80 4.47 2.03 5.53
C GLY A 80 3.72 1.16 4.53
N ALA A 81 2.86 1.73 3.69
CA ALA A 81 1.96 0.95 2.82
C ALA A 81 2.25 1.08 1.31
N MET A 82 3.09 2.04 0.90
CA MET A 82 3.42 2.28 -0.52
C MET A 82 2.18 2.47 -1.43
N LEU A 83 1.03 2.87 -0.87
CA LEU A 83 -0.20 3.14 -1.63
C LEU A 83 -0.35 4.64 -1.94
N PRO A 84 -0.96 5.00 -3.08
CA PRO A 84 -1.40 6.38 -3.35
C PRO A 84 -2.39 6.90 -2.29
N HIS A 85 -2.58 8.22 -2.21
CA HIS A 85 -3.49 8.81 -1.22
C HIS A 85 -4.91 8.31 -1.35
N THR A 86 -5.41 8.28 -2.59
CA THR A 86 -6.79 7.86 -2.88
C THR A 86 -6.97 6.39 -2.52
N ALA A 87 -5.95 5.56 -2.76
CA ALA A 87 -5.95 4.15 -2.38
C ALA A 87 -5.96 3.96 -0.85
N HIS A 88 -5.26 4.79 -0.07
CA HIS A 88 -5.31 4.72 1.40
C HIS A 88 -6.71 4.97 1.98
N MET A 89 -7.50 5.83 1.33
CA MET A 89 -8.89 6.09 1.76
C MET A 89 -9.82 4.92 1.44
N CYS A 90 -9.43 4.04 0.53
CA CYS A 90 -10.13 2.78 0.29
C CYS A 90 -9.81 1.80 1.42
N SER A 91 -10.58 1.84 2.50
CA SER A 91 -10.55 0.81 3.55
C SER A 91 -11.07 -0.56 3.07
N LEU A 92 -11.40 -0.71 1.79
CA LEU A 92 -12.05 -1.90 1.22
C LEU A 92 -11.35 -3.24 1.55
N PRO A 93 -10.00 -3.36 1.53
CA PRO A 93 -9.36 -4.61 1.94
C PRO A 93 -9.50 -4.90 3.45
N LEU A 94 -9.52 -3.86 4.30
CA LEU A 94 -9.64 -4.02 5.76
C LEU A 94 -11.08 -4.27 6.20
N ASN A 95 -12.04 -3.64 5.53
CA ASN A 95 -13.46 -3.77 5.87
C ASN A 95 -13.98 -5.19 5.67
N ILE A 96 -13.43 -5.96 4.73
CA ILE A 96 -13.87 -7.35 4.52
C ILE A 96 -13.55 -8.20 5.75
N ILE A 97 -12.33 -8.07 6.29
CA ILE A 97 -11.91 -8.82 7.49
C ILE A 97 -12.68 -8.31 8.71
N ALA A 98 -12.79 -6.99 8.87
CA ALA A 98 -13.49 -6.39 10.00
C ALA A 98 -15.01 -6.67 10.00
N ALA A 99 -15.62 -6.84 8.82
CA ALA A 99 -17.04 -7.19 8.70
C ALA A 99 -17.31 -8.69 8.80
N ASP A 100 -16.27 -9.52 8.84
CA ASP A 100 -16.40 -10.96 8.97
C ASP A 100 -16.49 -11.34 10.46
N ARG A 101 -17.59 -11.98 10.83
CA ARG A 101 -17.83 -12.49 12.18
C ARG A 101 -16.69 -13.37 12.69
N TRP A 102 -16.12 -14.21 11.84
CA TRP A 102 -15.07 -15.17 12.21
C TRP A 102 -13.69 -14.52 12.42
N PHE A 103 -13.49 -13.30 11.92
CA PHE A 103 -12.24 -12.56 12.09
C PHE A 103 -12.37 -11.39 13.08
N SER A 104 -13.47 -11.35 13.84
CA SER A 104 -13.61 -10.44 14.97
C SER A 104 -12.69 -10.84 16.12
N ASP A 105 -12.20 -9.85 16.88
CA ASP A 105 -11.30 -10.09 18.02
C ASP A 105 -11.92 -11.06 19.04
N ASP A 106 -13.23 -10.92 19.30
CA ASP A 106 -13.97 -11.80 20.19
C ASP A 106 -13.99 -13.25 19.68
N ALA A 107 -14.22 -13.46 18.39
CA ALA A 107 -14.23 -14.79 17.80
C ALA A 107 -12.84 -15.42 17.82
N LEU A 108 -11.79 -14.67 17.47
CA LEU A 108 -10.40 -15.16 17.47
C LEU A 108 -9.88 -15.53 18.86
N ALA A 109 -10.42 -14.91 19.91
CA ALA A 109 -10.09 -15.23 21.29
C ALA A 109 -10.91 -16.42 21.87
N ASP A 110 -12.00 -16.83 21.23
CA ASP A 110 -12.94 -17.85 21.73
C ASP A 110 -12.42 -19.29 21.53
N PRO A 111 -12.06 -20.01 22.62
CA PRO A 111 -11.61 -21.39 22.52
C PRO A 111 -12.74 -22.39 22.22
N GLU A 112 -14.01 -22.03 22.38
CA GLU A 112 -15.13 -22.89 21.98
C GLU A 112 -15.27 -22.93 20.45
N LEU A 113 -14.99 -21.81 19.78
CA LEU A 113 -15.01 -21.69 18.32
C LEU A 113 -13.74 -22.23 17.66
N TYR A 114 -12.56 -21.89 18.20
CA TYR A 114 -11.27 -22.20 17.56
C TYR A 114 -10.44 -23.27 18.27
N THR A 115 -10.91 -23.82 19.38
CA THR A 115 -10.14 -24.68 20.31
C THR A 115 -8.99 -23.94 20.99
N ASN A 116 -8.58 -24.39 22.19
CA ASN A 116 -7.43 -23.81 22.89
C ASN A 116 -6.14 -23.81 22.06
N TRP A 117 -5.96 -24.80 21.19
CA TRP A 117 -4.79 -24.86 20.30
C TRP A 117 -4.90 -23.83 19.19
N GLY A 118 -6.08 -23.68 18.57
CA GLY A 118 -6.27 -22.77 17.44
C GLY A 118 -6.12 -21.30 17.82
N THR A 119 -6.66 -20.89 18.98
CA THR A 119 -6.49 -19.51 19.48
C THR A 119 -5.01 -19.19 19.75
N GLN A 120 -4.27 -20.12 20.36
CA GLN A 120 -2.82 -19.99 20.59
C GLN A 120 -2.02 -19.98 19.28
N TYR A 121 -2.36 -20.85 18.34
CA TYR A 121 -1.70 -20.93 17.04
C TYR A 121 -1.91 -19.65 16.23
N ALA A 122 -3.14 -19.13 16.18
CA ALA A 122 -3.47 -17.89 15.50
C ALA A 122 -2.75 -16.69 16.11
N ALA A 123 -2.72 -16.57 17.44
CA ALA A 123 -2.03 -15.48 18.14
C ALA A 123 -0.51 -15.47 17.90
N GLY A 124 0.10 -16.65 17.72
CA GLY A 124 1.53 -16.79 17.42
C GLY A 124 1.88 -16.83 15.92
N ALA A 125 0.88 -16.80 15.04
CA ALA A 125 1.10 -16.97 13.61
C ALA A 125 1.82 -15.76 13.01
N SER A 126 2.87 -16.03 12.23
CA SER A 126 3.56 -15.01 11.43
C SER A 126 4.00 -15.62 10.10
N LEU A 127 4.12 -14.80 9.06
CA LEU A 127 4.63 -15.26 7.77
C LEU A 127 6.03 -15.89 7.92
N ALA A 128 6.89 -15.29 8.75
CA ALA A 128 8.21 -15.83 9.07
C ALA A 128 8.12 -17.21 9.75
N GLY A 129 7.18 -17.38 10.68
CA GLY A 129 6.89 -18.67 11.32
C GLY A 129 6.47 -19.72 10.30
N LEU A 130 5.51 -19.40 9.42
CA LEU A 130 5.02 -20.32 8.38
C LEU A 130 6.13 -20.74 7.41
N LEU A 131 6.98 -19.80 6.99
CA LEU A 131 8.13 -20.11 6.13
C LEU A 131 9.12 -21.04 6.86
N ALA A 132 9.48 -20.72 8.11
CA ALA A 132 10.38 -21.56 8.89
C ALA A 132 9.83 -23.00 9.07
N THR A 133 8.52 -23.13 9.29
CA THR A 133 7.85 -24.42 9.47
C THR A 133 7.82 -25.25 8.19
N HIS A 134 7.51 -24.65 7.04
CA HIS A 134 7.19 -25.41 5.82
C HIS A 134 8.28 -25.43 4.75
N THR A 135 9.16 -24.44 4.70
CA THR A 135 10.14 -24.31 3.60
C THR A 135 11.58 -24.61 4.03
N ARG A 136 11.81 -24.88 5.33
CA ARG A 136 13.16 -25.01 5.93
C ARG A 136 14.04 -23.75 5.73
N VAL A 137 13.44 -22.63 5.32
CA VAL A 137 14.12 -21.33 5.19
C VAL A 137 14.01 -20.62 6.53
N ARG A 138 15.15 -20.34 7.17
CA ARG A 138 15.20 -19.47 8.35
C ARG A 138 15.34 -18.03 7.90
N VAL A 139 14.28 -17.23 8.07
CA VAL A 139 14.31 -15.79 7.84
C VAL A 139 14.95 -15.14 9.07
N GLY A 140 16.19 -14.66 8.95
CA GLY A 140 16.90 -13.95 10.01
C GLY A 140 16.84 -12.42 9.82
N GLY A 141 16.23 -11.74 10.80
CA GLY A 141 16.64 -10.44 11.34
C GLY A 141 16.68 -9.20 10.44
N ALA A 142 15.55 -8.51 10.31
CA ALA A 142 15.55 -7.04 10.30
C ALA A 142 14.81 -6.58 11.56
N THR A 143 15.55 -6.15 12.57
CA THR A 143 15.02 -5.51 13.78
C THR A 143 15.08 -4.00 13.59
N VAL A 144 13.93 -3.33 13.56
CA VAL A 144 13.85 -1.87 13.66
C VAL A 144 13.68 -1.52 15.14
N ASP A 145 14.79 -1.25 15.82
CA ASP A 145 14.75 -0.72 17.18
C ASP A 145 14.45 0.79 17.10
N LEU A 146 13.18 1.15 17.33
CA LEU A 146 12.82 2.53 17.63
C LEU A 146 13.14 2.79 19.11
N MET A 147 14.43 3.01 19.42
CA MET A 147 14.81 3.49 20.75
C MET A 147 14.28 4.91 20.94
N ALA A 148 13.45 5.11 21.95
CA ALA A 148 12.99 6.43 22.37
C ALA A 148 14.20 7.34 22.62
N GLY A 149 14.32 8.41 21.83
CA GLY A 149 15.47 9.29 21.81
C GLY A 149 15.74 9.96 23.16
N GLY A 150 16.91 9.68 23.73
CA GLY A 150 17.62 10.65 24.55
C GLY A 150 18.12 11.78 23.65
N ALA A 151 17.96 13.02 24.11
CA ALA A 151 18.18 14.24 23.34
C ALA A 151 19.53 14.28 22.59
N GLY A 152 19.46 14.41 21.26
CA GLY A 152 20.55 14.95 20.45
C GLY A 152 21.56 13.98 19.84
N GLY A 153 21.16 12.83 19.32
CA GLY A 153 22.08 11.92 18.60
C GLY A 153 21.44 11.27 17.37
N ASP A 154 22.21 11.19 16.28
CA ASP A 154 21.84 10.56 15.00
C ASP A 154 21.11 9.22 15.17
N VAL A 155 19.97 9.07 14.50
CA VAL A 155 19.22 7.81 14.45
C VAL A 155 19.94 6.87 13.48
N GLN A 156 20.67 5.89 14.01
CA GLN A 156 21.26 4.84 13.18
C GLN A 156 20.22 3.76 12.86
N VAL A 157 19.76 3.73 11.62
CA VAL A 157 18.96 2.63 11.08
C VAL A 157 19.89 1.61 10.44
N ASN A 158 19.99 0.41 11.02
CA ASN A 158 20.87 -0.64 10.53
C ASN A 158 20.05 -1.66 9.73
N ILE A 159 19.99 -1.50 8.40
CA ILE A 159 19.32 -2.45 7.50
C ILE A 159 20.39 -3.43 7.00
N GLY A 160 20.43 -4.62 7.58
CA GLY A 160 21.42 -5.64 7.24
C GLY A 160 21.24 -6.23 5.85
N TYR A 161 21.85 -5.63 4.83
CA TYR A 161 22.33 -6.28 3.60
C TYR A 161 23.50 -5.46 3.03
N GLY A 162 24.68 -5.54 3.66
CA GLY A 162 25.98 -5.15 3.07
C GLY A 162 26.19 -3.70 2.60
N ALA A 163 25.20 -2.81 2.62
CA ALA A 163 25.31 -1.42 2.22
C ALA A 163 24.94 -0.50 3.39
N ARG A 164 25.92 0.27 3.88
CA ARG A 164 25.69 1.34 4.85
C ARG A 164 25.16 2.57 4.11
N SER A 165 23.88 2.87 4.25
CA SER A 165 23.32 4.17 3.86
C SER A 165 23.00 4.97 5.12
N VAL A 166 23.74 6.07 5.33
CA VAL A 166 23.51 7.04 6.41
C VAL A 166 22.61 8.13 5.85
N PHE A 167 21.43 8.33 6.46
CA PHE A 167 20.56 9.47 6.17
C PHE A 167 20.69 10.50 7.29
N ASN A 168 21.06 11.74 6.93
CA ASN A 168 21.18 12.86 7.86
C ASN A 168 19.85 13.63 7.88
N VAL A 169 19.18 13.66 9.03
CA VAL A 169 17.89 14.37 9.25
C VAL A 169 18.12 15.79 9.82
N GLY A 170 19.29 16.37 9.57
CA GLY A 170 19.65 17.74 9.97
C GLY A 170 19.36 18.83 8.93
N ALA A 171 18.64 18.50 7.85
CA ALA A 171 18.25 19.47 6.82
C ALA A 171 16.75 19.35 6.51
N LEU A 172 15.94 19.70 7.51
CA LEU A 172 14.61 20.29 7.32
C LEU A 172 14.68 21.75 7.76
#